data_AF-A0A2A2GY37-F1
#
_entry.id   AF-A0A2A2GY37-F1
#
_cell.length_a   1.000
_cell.length_b   1.000
_cell.length_c   1.000
_cell.angle_alpha   90.00
_cell.angle_beta   90.00
_cell.angle_gamma   90.00
#
_symmetry.space_group_name_H-M   'P 1'
#
loop_
_entity.id
_entity.type
_entity.pdbx_description
1 polymer ?
#
loop_
_entity_poly.entity_id
_entity_poly.type
_entity_poly.pdbx_seq_one_letter_code
_entity_poly.pdbx_strand_id
1 'polypeptide(L)'
;LNKVASLLGRLYTDGNTIIALDSASRKNKGLTSEIARALGAEPIDAFESNADKHLYFIPDQDKTSRIQSSTNHFTNFYALNKDVIIQAGNNPTKEAITNKTRDVLIEKGLLSENKMRVTTKKSIFLDAANHNQRNTYNIGMILERNTENERQQYQITRISKQKACCLIVK
;
A
#
# COMPACT_ATOMS: atom_id res chain seq x y z
N LEU A 1 3.91 -5.30 17.64
CA LEU A 1 3.89 -5.25 19.11
C LEU A 1 4.84 -6.29 19.71
N ASN A 2 4.53 -7.59 19.70
CA ASN A 2 5.39 -8.62 20.34
C ASN A 2 6.85 -8.63 19.84
N LYS A 3 7.08 -8.43 18.53
CA LYS A 3 8.44 -8.36 17.96
C LYS A 3 9.24 -7.12 18.39
N VAL A 4 8.57 -5.98 18.63
CA VAL A 4 9.23 -4.74 19.06
C VAL A 4 9.55 -4.83 20.54
N ALA A 5 8.62 -5.32 21.36
CA ALA A 5 8.86 -5.57 22.78
C ALA A 5 10.00 -6.57 23.00
N SER A 6 10.06 -7.66 22.23
CA SER A 6 11.18 -8.63 22.32
C SER A 6 12.52 -8.04 21.91
N LEU A 7 12.53 -7.16 20.90
CA LEU A 7 13.75 -6.49 20.45
C LEU A 7 14.24 -5.48 21.49
N LEU A 8 13.36 -4.63 22.00
CA LEU A 8 13.66 -3.64 23.04
C LEU A 8 14.15 -4.32 24.32
N GLY A 9 13.50 -5.41 24.73
CA GLY A 9 13.91 -6.19 25.91
C GLY A 9 15.31 -6.78 25.79
N ARG A 10 15.66 -7.39 24.64
CA ARG A 10 17.01 -7.93 24.42
C ARG A 10 18.07 -6.83 24.43
N LEU A 11 17.83 -5.76 23.69
CA LEU A 11 18.80 -4.67 23.52
C LEU A 11 19.02 -3.89 24.83
N TYR A 12 18.00 -3.78 25.67
CA TYR A 12 18.14 -3.24 27.03
C TYR A 12 19.09 -4.08 27.88
N THR A 13 18.94 -5.41 27.87
CA THR A 13 19.82 -6.33 28.62
C THR A 13 21.27 -6.25 28.16
N ASP A 14 21.49 -6.04 26.86
CA ASP A 14 22.82 -5.98 26.25
C ASP A 14 23.51 -4.61 26.41
N GLY A 15 22.85 -3.63 27.06
CA GLY A 15 23.39 -2.27 27.25
C GLY A 15 23.47 -1.43 25.96
N ASN A 16 22.72 -1.81 24.93
CA ASN A 16 22.75 -1.13 23.63
C ASN A 16 21.90 0.14 23.63
N THR A 17 22.35 1.16 22.90
CA THR A 17 21.56 2.37 22.64
C THR A 17 20.59 2.13 21.48
N ILE A 18 19.32 2.54 21.66
CA ILE A 18 18.28 2.40 20.65
C ILE A 18 17.76 3.79 20.28
N ILE A 19 17.76 4.09 18.99
CA ILE A 19 17.11 5.29 18.44
C ILE A 19 15.85 4.84 17.70
N ALA A 20 14.68 5.24 18.20
CA ALA A 20 13.40 4.97 17.57
C ALA A 20 12.91 6.23 16.85
N LEU A 21 12.68 6.12 15.54
CA LEU A 21 12.13 7.21 14.72
C LEU A 21 10.62 7.02 14.57
N ASP A 22 9.84 8.04 14.94
CA ASP A 22 8.40 8.07 14.78
C ASP A 22 8.00 9.23 13.85
N SER A 23 7.46 8.89 12.68
CA SER A 23 6.99 9.87 11.69
C SER A 23 5.57 10.39 11.97
N ALA A 24 4.93 9.93 13.05
CA ALA A 24 3.54 10.23 13.43
C ALA A 24 2.49 9.93 12.32
N SER A 25 2.87 9.15 11.29
CA SER A 25 2.01 8.88 10.14
C SER A 25 1.01 7.76 10.47
N ARG A 26 -0.17 8.17 10.98
CA ARG A 26 -1.36 7.38 11.38
C ARG A 26 -1.33 6.70 12.75
N LYS A 27 -2.47 6.81 13.43
CA LYS A 27 -2.89 6.18 14.71
C LYS A 27 -3.00 4.65 14.62
N ASN A 28 -1.94 3.94 14.25
CA ASN A 28 -1.89 2.52 14.60
C ASN A 28 -1.55 2.43 16.10
N LYS A 29 -2.55 2.14 16.92
CA LYS A 29 -2.40 1.95 18.38
C LYS A 29 -1.27 0.94 18.65
N GLY A 30 -0.31 1.30 19.50
CA GLY A 30 0.83 0.44 19.85
C GLY A 30 2.17 0.87 19.24
N LEU A 31 2.42 2.18 19.20
CA LEU A 31 3.62 2.77 18.62
C LEU A 31 4.86 2.45 19.46
N THR A 32 5.99 2.28 18.77
CA THR A 32 7.32 2.20 19.38
C THR A 32 7.59 3.39 20.32
N SER A 33 7.03 4.56 20.03
CA SER A 33 7.13 5.77 20.87
C SER A 33 6.35 5.65 22.19
N GLU A 34 5.15 5.06 22.18
CA GLU A 34 4.38 4.79 23.42
C GLU A 34 5.11 3.80 24.32
N ILE A 35 5.69 2.73 23.73
CA ILE A 35 6.47 1.73 24.48
C ILE A 35 7.78 2.33 25.00
N ALA A 36 8.49 3.12 24.19
CA ALA A 36 9.73 3.78 24.60
C ALA A 36 9.49 4.76 25.76
N ARG A 37 8.41 5.56 25.71
CA ARG A 37 8.00 6.44 26.81
C ARG A 37 7.65 5.66 28.08
N ALA A 38 6.95 4.54 27.96
CA ALA A 38 6.65 3.66 29.10
C ALA A 38 7.91 3.06 29.74
N LEU A 39 8.99 2.93 28.97
CA LEU A 39 10.32 2.48 29.44
C LEU A 39 11.21 3.65 29.92
N GLY A 40 10.68 4.88 30.00
CA GLY A 40 11.41 6.05 30.50
C GLY A 40 12.25 6.80 29.46
N ALA A 41 12.09 6.51 28.16
CA ALA A 41 12.77 7.24 27.11
C ALA A 41 12.06 8.57 26.81
N GLU A 42 12.80 9.67 26.87
CA GLU A 42 12.32 11.00 26.48
C GLU A 42 12.36 11.17 24.95
N PRO A 43 11.28 11.68 24.32
CA PRO A 43 11.28 11.93 22.89
C PRO A 43 12.14 13.15 22.54
N ILE A 44 12.88 13.05 21.43
CA ILE A 44 13.49 14.22 20.78
C ILE A 44 12.65 14.53 19.54
N ASP A 45 11.95 15.66 19.58
CA ASP A 45 11.16 16.10 18.44
C ASP A 45 12.08 16.78 17.41
N ALA A 46 12.10 16.24 16.19
CA ALA A 46 12.81 16.80 15.05
C ALA A 46 11.80 17.20 13.98
N PHE A 47 11.72 18.50 13.69
CA PHE A 47 10.84 19.03 12.65
C PHE A 47 11.68 19.63 11.53
N GLU A 48 11.42 19.21 10.30
CA GLU A 48 11.85 19.95 9.12
C GLU A 48 11.02 21.24 9.02
N SER A 49 11.66 22.36 8.65
CA SER A 49 10.92 23.59 8.35
C SER A 49 9.97 23.33 7.18
N ASN A 50 8.67 23.40 7.45
CA ASN A 50 7.62 23.17 6.45
C ASN A 50 7.14 24.50 5.82
N ALA A 51 7.94 25.56 5.86
CA ALA A 51 7.53 26.91 5.43
C ALA A 51 6.98 26.94 3.99
N ASP A 52 7.54 26.12 3.10
CA ASP A 52 7.14 26.06 1.68
C ASP A 52 6.10 24.96 1.38
N LYS A 53 5.64 24.21 2.39
CA LYS A 53 4.66 23.13 2.22
C LYS A 53 3.26 23.67 2.49
N HIS A 54 2.41 23.64 1.47
CA HIS A 54 1.02 24.09 1.58
C HIS A 54 0.03 22.93 1.46
N LEU A 55 -1.00 22.95 2.29
CA LEU A 55 -2.12 22.02 2.23
C LEU A 55 -3.38 22.79 1.85
N TYR A 56 -3.98 22.38 0.73
CA TYR A 56 -5.21 22.98 0.21
C TYR A 56 -6.38 22.01 0.40
N PHE A 57 -7.49 22.53 0.91
CA PHE A 57 -8.75 21.79 1.03
C PHE A 57 -9.76 22.36 0.07
N ILE A 58 -10.38 21.50 -0.74
CA ILE A 58 -11.48 21.87 -1.63
C ILE A 58 -12.76 21.32 -0.98
N PRO A 59 -13.56 22.17 -0.30
CA PRO A 59 -14.77 21.73 0.39
C PRO A 59 -15.89 21.36 -0.60
N ASP A 60 -16.93 20.71 -0.06
CA ASP A 60 -18.23 20.47 -0.71
C ASP A 60 -18.17 19.74 -2.06
N GLN A 61 -17.22 18.81 -2.19
CA GLN A 61 -17.09 18.00 -3.39
C GLN A 61 -17.86 16.69 -3.27
N ASP A 62 -18.82 16.46 -4.16
CA ASP A 62 -19.40 15.14 -4.36
C ASP A 62 -18.36 14.14 -4.94
N LYS A 63 -18.71 12.85 -5.03
CA LYS A 63 -17.79 11.81 -5.49
C LYS A 63 -17.25 12.07 -6.91
N THR A 64 -18.10 12.52 -7.83
CA THR A 64 -17.74 12.80 -9.23
C THR A 64 -16.85 14.04 -9.31
N SER A 65 -17.23 15.10 -8.59
CA SER A 65 -16.50 16.37 -8.51
C SER A 65 -15.09 16.18 -7.92
N ARG A 66 -14.94 15.31 -6.91
CA ARG A 66 -13.61 14.93 -6.38
C ARG A 66 -12.73 14.24 -7.43
N ILE A 67 -13.29 13.31 -8.18
CA ILE A 67 -12.55 12.59 -9.24
C ILE A 67 -12.10 13.60 -10.29
N GLN A 68 -13.01 14.43 -10.80
CA GLN A 68 -12.72 15.44 -11.80
C GLN A 68 -11.65 16.44 -11.34
N SER A 69 -11.79 16.98 -10.13
CA SER A 69 -10.84 17.95 -9.56
C SER A 69 -9.45 17.33 -9.41
N SER A 70 -9.36 16.09 -8.89
CA SER A 70 -8.08 15.39 -8.74
C SER A 70 -7.39 15.12 -10.08
N THR A 71 -8.16 14.73 -11.10
CA THR A 71 -7.65 14.54 -12.47
C THR A 71 -7.17 15.86 -13.06
N ASN A 72 -7.94 16.94 -12.93
CA ASN A 72 -7.57 18.25 -13.47
C ASN A 72 -6.26 18.77 -12.87
N HIS A 73 -6.13 18.71 -11.53
CA HIS A 73 -4.90 19.12 -10.86
C HIS A 73 -3.71 18.27 -11.29
N PHE A 74 -3.87 16.95 -11.31
CA PHE A 74 -2.82 16.05 -11.78
C PHE A 74 -2.38 16.39 -13.20
N THR A 75 -3.31 16.50 -14.14
CA THR A 75 -2.98 16.76 -15.53
C THR A 75 -2.31 18.11 -15.73
N ASN A 76 -2.73 19.15 -14.98
CA ASN A 76 -2.10 20.46 -15.06
C ASN A 76 -0.65 20.44 -14.55
N PHE A 77 -0.38 19.78 -13.42
CA PHE A 77 0.98 19.63 -12.91
C PHE A 77 1.84 18.73 -13.80
N TYR A 78 1.25 17.65 -14.32
CA TYR A 78 1.91 16.73 -15.24
C TYR A 78 2.32 17.44 -16.54
N ALA A 79 1.44 18.26 -17.13
CA ALA A 79 1.74 19.06 -18.31
C ALA A 79 2.88 20.07 -18.10
N LEU A 80 3.11 20.49 -16.86
CA LEU A 80 4.20 21.40 -16.47
C LEU A 80 5.49 20.66 -16.06
N ASN A 81 5.59 19.34 -16.34
CA ASN A 81 6.70 18.48 -15.94
C ASN A 81 6.99 18.54 -14.43
N LYS A 82 5.96 18.64 -13.60
CA LYS A 82 6.07 18.56 -12.14
C LYS A 82 5.82 17.14 -11.66
N ASP A 83 6.56 16.73 -10.64
CA ASP A 83 6.29 15.47 -9.93
C ASP A 83 4.95 15.57 -9.20
N VAL A 84 4.00 14.74 -9.63
CA VAL A 84 2.64 14.74 -9.10
C VAL A 84 2.13 13.34 -8.92
N ILE A 85 1.47 13.10 -7.78
CA ILE A 85 0.85 11.82 -7.45
C ILE A 85 -0.60 12.05 -7.05
N ILE A 86 -1.48 11.11 -7.42
CA ILE A 86 -2.83 11.04 -6.87
C ILE A 86 -2.90 9.84 -5.93
N GLN A 87 -3.36 10.09 -4.70
CA GLN A 87 -3.63 9.06 -3.72
C GLN A 87 -5.14 8.96 -3.45
N ALA A 88 -5.67 7.74 -3.43
CA ALA A 88 -7.08 7.47 -3.16
C ALA A 88 -7.21 6.42 -2.05
N GLY A 89 -8.25 6.56 -1.22
CA GLY A 89 -8.44 5.72 -0.03
C GLY A 89 -8.92 4.30 -0.30
N ASN A 90 -9.39 3.97 -1.51
CA ASN A 90 -9.88 2.62 -1.85
C ASN A 90 -9.72 2.29 -3.34
N ASN A 91 -9.79 0.99 -3.67
CA ASN A 91 -9.57 0.49 -5.04
C ASN A 91 -10.60 1.01 -6.06
N PRO A 92 -11.93 1.01 -5.80
CA PRO A 92 -12.89 1.49 -6.79
C PRO A 92 -12.68 2.98 -7.16
N THR A 93 -12.35 3.81 -6.18
CA THR A 93 -12.05 5.23 -6.42
C THR A 93 -10.74 5.38 -7.19
N LYS A 94 -9.70 4.59 -6.86
CA LYS A 94 -8.43 4.58 -7.58
C LYS A 94 -8.63 4.20 -9.05
N GLU A 95 -9.45 3.20 -9.35
CA GLU A 95 -9.76 2.77 -10.73
C GLU A 95 -10.51 3.86 -11.49
N ALA A 96 -11.53 4.47 -10.88
CA ALA A 96 -12.29 5.56 -11.50
C ALA A 96 -11.40 6.78 -11.81
N ILE A 97 -10.53 7.18 -10.88
CA ILE A 97 -9.54 8.24 -11.08
C ILE A 97 -8.56 7.86 -12.18
N THR A 98 -8.02 6.64 -12.16
CA THR A 98 -7.08 6.17 -13.19
C THR A 98 -7.69 6.27 -14.59
N ASN A 99 -8.92 5.79 -14.76
CA ASN A 99 -9.60 5.83 -16.05
C ASN A 99 -9.84 7.26 -16.50
N LYS A 100 -10.41 8.11 -15.64
CA LYS A 100 -10.70 9.51 -15.98
C LYS A 100 -9.43 10.29 -16.30
N THR A 101 -8.35 10.07 -15.56
CA THR A 101 -7.05 10.69 -15.82
C THR A 101 -6.46 10.24 -17.15
N ARG A 102 -6.57 8.96 -17.51
CA ARG A 102 -6.12 8.48 -18.82
C ARG A 102 -6.90 9.13 -19.96
N ASP A 103 -8.22 9.25 -19.82
CA ASP A 103 -9.06 9.88 -20.83
C ASP A 103 -8.66 11.35 -21.03
N VAL A 104 -8.49 12.10 -19.94
CA VAL A 104 -8.07 13.52 -20.00
C VAL A 104 -6.64 13.68 -20.55
N LEU A 105 -5.72 12.76 -20.22
CA LEU A 105 -4.36 12.80 -20.79
C LEU A 105 -4.38 12.53 -22.30
N ILE A 106 -5.26 11.65 -22.78
CA ILE A 106 -5.46 11.40 -24.20
C ILE A 106 -6.04 12.65 -24.89
N GLU A 107 -7.11 13.22 -24.33
CA GLU A 107 -7.76 14.44 -24.84
C GLU A 107 -6.79 15.62 -24.96
N LYS A 108 -5.81 15.72 -24.04
CA LYS A 108 -4.77 16.76 -24.06
C LYS A 108 -3.52 16.41 -24.89
N GLY A 109 -3.48 15.25 -25.54
CA GLY A 109 -2.32 14.80 -26.31
C GLY A 109 -1.09 14.43 -25.48
N LEU A 110 -1.26 14.24 -24.17
CA LEU A 110 -0.21 13.84 -23.21
C LEU A 110 -0.08 12.32 -23.06
N LEU A 111 -1.02 11.57 -23.62
CA LEU A 111 -1.01 10.12 -23.70
C LEU A 111 -1.55 9.69 -25.08
N SER A 112 -0.97 8.65 -25.67
CA SER A 112 -1.43 8.15 -26.97
C SER A 112 -2.84 7.56 -26.90
N GLU A 113 -3.63 7.78 -27.95
CA GLU A 113 -4.91 7.11 -28.19
C GLU A 113 -4.77 5.60 -28.42
N ASN A 114 -3.59 5.14 -28.84
CA ASN A 114 -3.32 3.73 -29.10
C ASN A 114 -3.32 2.94 -27.79
N LYS A 115 -4.25 1.99 -27.67
CA LYS A 115 -4.42 1.14 -26.49
C LYS A 115 -3.94 -0.27 -26.76
N MET A 116 -3.06 -0.79 -25.90
CA MET A 116 -2.71 -2.21 -25.84
C MET A 116 -3.23 -2.80 -24.53
N ARG A 117 -3.87 -3.96 -24.60
CA ARG A 117 -4.30 -4.70 -23.41
C ARG A 117 -3.11 -5.47 -22.83
N VAL A 118 -2.78 -5.19 -21.58
CA VAL A 118 -1.73 -5.90 -20.83
C VAL A 118 -2.37 -6.63 -19.66
N THR A 119 -2.09 -7.93 -19.54
CA THR A 119 -2.51 -8.73 -18.39
C THR A 119 -1.39 -8.73 -17.35
N THR A 120 -1.67 -8.20 -16.16
CA THR A 120 -0.70 -8.13 -15.05
C THR A 120 -1.15 -8.97 -13.86
N LYS A 121 -0.21 -9.46 -13.06
CA LYS A 121 -0.49 -10.15 -11.79
C LYS A 121 -0.60 -9.12 -10.65
N LYS A 122 -1.54 -9.33 -9.74
CA LYS A 122 -1.68 -8.55 -8.50
C LYS A 122 -1.38 -9.45 -7.30
N SER A 123 -0.40 -9.07 -6.49
CA SER A 123 -0.06 -9.80 -5.27
C SER A 123 -1.19 -9.71 -4.24
N ILE A 124 -1.46 -10.84 -3.59
CA ILE A 124 -2.39 -10.93 -2.46
C ILE A 124 -1.54 -11.12 -1.20
N PHE A 125 -1.82 -10.31 -0.18
CA PHE A 125 -1.06 -10.38 1.07
C PHE A 125 -1.50 -11.60 1.87
N LEU A 126 -0.57 -12.52 2.11
CA LEU A 126 -0.78 -13.70 2.94
C LEU A 126 -0.03 -13.55 4.26
N ASP A 127 -0.71 -13.83 5.37
CA ASP A 127 -0.17 -13.79 6.72
C ASP A 127 -0.57 -15.03 7.54
N ALA A 128 -0.10 -15.09 8.79
CA ALA A 128 -0.38 -16.20 9.69
C ALA A 128 -1.90 -16.43 9.91
N ALA A 129 -2.74 -15.40 9.77
CA ALA A 129 -4.18 -15.51 9.98
C ALA A 129 -4.92 -16.03 8.74
N ASN A 130 -4.47 -15.68 7.53
CA ASN A 130 -5.21 -15.95 6.29
C ASN A 130 -4.59 -17.02 5.38
N HIS A 131 -3.31 -17.38 5.55
CA HIS A 131 -2.62 -18.32 4.65
C HIS A 131 -3.21 -19.73 4.65
N ASN A 132 -3.76 -20.18 5.78
CA ASN A 132 -4.42 -21.49 5.90
C ASN A 132 -5.93 -21.43 5.66
N GLN A 133 -6.49 -20.24 5.42
CA GLN A 133 -7.92 -20.10 5.17
C GLN A 133 -8.23 -20.42 3.72
N ARG A 134 -9.13 -21.38 3.52
CA ARG A 134 -9.57 -21.79 2.18
C ARG A 134 -10.14 -20.63 1.36
N ASN A 135 -10.89 -19.74 2.00
CA ASN A 135 -11.59 -18.62 1.34
C ASN A 135 -10.62 -17.55 0.81
N THR A 136 -9.34 -17.59 1.20
CA THR A 136 -8.29 -16.73 0.65
C THR A 136 -7.97 -17.09 -0.81
N TYR A 137 -8.19 -18.35 -1.20
CA TYR A 137 -7.82 -18.89 -2.49
C TYR A 137 -9.02 -19.02 -3.41
N ASN A 138 -8.86 -18.65 -4.68
CA ASN A 138 -9.88 -18.80 -5.71
C ASN A 138 -9.32 -19.52 -6.94
N ILE A 139 -10.21 -20.19 -7.67
CA ILE A 139 -9.88 -20.81 -8.96
C ILE A 139 -9.36 -19.74 -9.92
N GLY A 140 -8.28 -20.05 -10.63
CA GLY A 140 -7.61 -19.15 -11.55
C GLY A 140 -6.48 -18.31 -10.93
N MET A 141 -6.38 -18.25 -9.59
CA MET A 141 -5.24 -17.60 -8.93
C MET A 141 -3.93 -18.33 -9.24
N ILE A 142 -2.85 -17.55 -9.24
CA ILE A 142 -1.49 -18.03 -9.46
C ILE A 142 -0.77 -18.06 -8.12
N LEU A 143 -0.21 -19.22 -7.79
CA LEU A 143 0.70 -19.41 -6.67
C LEU A 143 2.12 -19.49 -7.19
N GLU A 144 3.04 -18.90 -6.44
CA GLU A 144 4.46 -18.92 -6.77
C GLU A 144 5.21 -19.42 -5.55
N ARG A 145 5.93 -20.52 -5.73
CA ARG A 145 6.84 -21.07 -4.73
C ARG A 145 8.24 -20.65 -5.12
N ASN A 146 8.84 -19.80 -4.30
CA ASN A 146 10.24 -19.43 -4.44
C ASN A 146 11.07 -20.37 -3.56
N THR A 147 11.99 -21.10 -4.17
CA THR A 147 13.12 -21.78 -3.49
C THR A 147 14.38 -20.94 -3.70
N GLU A 148 15.50 -21.32 -3.08
CA GLU A 148 16.77 -20.57 -3.22
C GLU A 148 17.25 -20.43 -4.67
N ASN A 149 16.92 -21.41 -5.53
CA ASN A 149 17.42 -21.45 -6.91
C ASN A 149 16.34 -21.38 -7.98
N GLU A 150 15.06 -21.55 -7.63
CA GLU A 150 13.98 -21.64 -8.62
C GLU A 150 12.68 -20.97 -8.17
N ARG A 151 11.96 -20.40 -9.14
CA ARG A 151 10.59 -19.91 -8.97
C ARG A 151 9.66 -20.83 -9.74
N GLN A 152 8.87 -21.60 -9.00
CA GLN A 152 7.88 -22.51 -9.57
C GLN A 152 6.51 -21.84 -9.52
N GLN A 153 5.82 -21.81 -10.65
CA GLN A 153 4.51 -21.19 -10.80
C GLN A 153 3.43 -22.28 -10.96
N TYR A 154 2.33 -22.10 -10.24
CA TYR A 154 1.21 -23.02 -10.22
C TYR A 154 -0.10 -22.24 -10.38
N GLN A 155 -1.05 -22.77 -11.16
CA GLN A 155 -2.39 -22.19 -11.26
C GLN A 155 -3.42 -23.05 -10.52
N ILE A 156 -4.23 -22.44 -9.66
CA ILE A 156 -5.30 -23.14 -8.94
C ILE A 156 -6.40 -23.50 -9.94
N THR A 157 -6.58 -24.79 -10.20
CA THR A 157 -7.61 -25.31 -11.11
C THR A 157 -8.87 -25.75 -10.36
N ARG A 158 -8.73 -26.21 -9.12
CA ARG A 158 -9.86 -26.64 -8.28
C ARG A 158 -9.54 -26.50 -6.80
N ILE A 159 -10.58 -26.28 -5.99
CA ILE A 159 -10.50 -26.20 -4.52
C ILE A 159 -11.40 -27.25 -3.89
N SER A 160 -10.82 -28.23 -3.19
CA SER A 160 -11.58 -29.32 -2.56
C SER A 160 -12.51 -28.81 -1.46
N LYS A 161 -13.77 -29.27 -1.45
CA LYS A 161 -14.74 -28.97 -0.37
C LYS A 161 -14.60 -29.87 0.85
N GLN A 162 -13.96 -31.03 0.70
CA GLN A 162 -13.96 -32.09 1.73
C GLN A 162 -12.68 -32.11 2.57
N LYS A 163 -11.56 -31.57 2.05
CA LYS A 163 -10.30 -31.47 2.78
C LYS A 163 -9.87 -30.00 2.77
N ALA A 164 -9.82 -29.38 3.95
CA ALA A 164 -9.49 -27.97 4.14
C ALA A 164 -8.08 -27.58 3.61
N CYS A 165 -7.25 -28.55 3.23
CA CYS A 165 -5.86 -28.37 2.84
C CYS A 165 -5.56 -28.62 1.35
N CYS A 166 -6.53 -28.98 0.50
CA CYS A 166 -6.23 -29.41 -0.87
C CYS A 166 -6.60 -28.36 -1.93
N LEU A 167 -5.60 -27.56 -2.30
CA LEU A 167 -5.57 -26.83 -3.58
C LEU A 167 -5.06 -27.80 -4.66
N ILE A 168 -5.82 -27.94 -5.75
CA ILE A 168 -5.33 -28.68 -6.93
C ILE A 168 -4.76 -27.65 -7.87
N VAL A 169 -3.48 -27.82 -8.20
CA VAL A 169 -2.73 -26.89 -9.03
C VAL A 169 -2.11 -27.59 -10.22
N LYS A 170 -1.93 -26.86 -11.32
CA LYS A 170 -1.22 -27.29 -12.53
C LYS A 170 -0.09 -26.31 -12.83
#